data_AF-A0A6V8E8Z5-F1
#
_entry.id   AF-A0A6V8E8Z5-F1
#
_cell.length_a   1.000
_cell.length_b   1.000
_cell.length_c   1.000
_cell.angle_alpha   90.00
_cell.angle_beta   90.00
_cell.angle_gamma   90.00
#
_symmetry.space_group_name_H-M   'P 1'
#
loop_
_entity.id
_entity.type
_entity.pdbx_description
1 polymer ?
#
loop_
_entity_poly.entity_id
_entity_poly.type
_entity_poly.pdbx_seq_one_letter_code
_entity_poly.pdbx_strand_id
1 'polypeptide(L)'
;LDGEWTRLGNATQEDHRAQLAELESETPLWSECDRSRRTELLTQWRKRWRWEPTVEDLLGQYDGATPPAFAPRMIGHRGSGKTSRPVLNVQST
;
A
#
# COMPACT_ATOMS: atom_id res chain seq x y z
N LEU A 1 -7.31 8.57 -1.95
CA LEU A 1 -6.11 7.75 -2.20
C LEU A 1 -5.38 8.16 -3.48
N ASP A 2 -6.04 8.29 -4.64
CA ASP A 2 -5.32 8.64 -5.88
C ASP A 2 -4.63 10.02 -5.83
N GLY A 3 -5.20 11.00 -5.14
CA GLY A 3 -4.59 12.32 -4.96
C GLY A 3 -3.30 12.28 -4.13
N GLU A 4 -3.32 11.51 -3.05
CA GLU A 4 -2.17 11.28 -2.17
C GLU A 4 -1.04 10.56 -2.93
N TRP A 5 -1.38 9.58 -3.77
CA TRP A 5 -0.41 8.90 -4.65
C TRP A 5 0.17 9.83 -5.72
N THR A 6 -0.64 10.71 -6.32
CA THR A 6 -0.15 11.73 -7.26
C THR A 6 0.77 12.73 -6.57
N ARG A 7 0.43 13.16 -5.35
CA ARG A 7 1.29 14.03 -4.53
C ARG A 7 2.66 13.38 -4.31
N LEU A 8 2.69 12.15 -3.81
CA LEU A 8 3.93 11.39 -3.60
C LEU A 8 4.71 11.15 -4.90
N GLY A 9 4.03 10.88 -6.01
CA GLY A 9 4.65 10.67 -7.32
C GLY A 9 5.32 11.91 -7.90
N ASN A 10 4.88 13.10 -7.49
CA ASN A 10 5.43 14.39 -7.92
C ASN A 10 6.43 14.98 -6.91
N ALA A 11 6.67 14.31 -5.77
CA ALA A 11 7.62 14.76 -4.77
C ALA A 11 9.05 14.80 -5.33
N THR A 12 9.78 15.86 -5.00
CA THR A 12 11.19 16.04 -5.35
C THR A 12 12.10 15.48 -4.25
N GLN A 13 13.39 15.34 -4.55
CA GLN A 13 14.37 14.92 -3.55
C GLN A 13 14.46 15.89 -2.36
N GLU A 14 14.16 17.17 -2.55
CA GLU A 14 14.27 18.18 -1.50
C GLU A 14 13.07 18.16 -0.54
N ASP A 15 11.85 17.94 -1.06
CA ASP A 15 10.61 18.09 -0.29
C ASP A 15 9.94 16.76 0.10
N HIS A 16 10.38 15.61 -0.42
CA HIS A 16 9.74 14.31 -0.14
C HIS A 16 9.55 14.01 1.36
N ARG A 17 10.52 14.35 2.22
CA ARG A 17 10.42 14.10 3.67
C ARG A 17 9.35 14.96 4.33
N ALA A 18 9.23 16.22 3.90
CA ALA A 18 8.23 17.13 4.42
C ALA A 18 6.82 16.68 3.99
N GLN A 19 6.66 16.31 2.71
CA GLN A 19 5.38 15.78 2.22
C GLN A 19 4.96 14.49 2.92
N LEU A 20 5.91 13.58 3.21
CA LEU A 20 5.64 12.37 3.97
C LEU A 20 5.18 12.69 5.40
N ALA A 21 5.89 13.56 6.11
CA ALA A 21 5.53 13.93 7.48
C ALA A 21 4.13 14.56 7.56
N GLU A 22 3.76 15.39 6.58
CA GLU A 22 2.42 15.98 6.50
C GLU A 22 1.35 14.90 6.27
N LEU A 23 1.54 14.03 5.28
CA LEU A 23 0.61 12.93 5.00
C LEU A 23 0.46 11.97 6.18
N GLU A 24 1.54 11.67 6.89
CA GLU A 24 1.51 10.86 8.12
C GLU A 24 0.72 11.55 9.23
N SER A 25 0.81 12.89 9.34
CA SER A 25 0.07 13.65 10.36
C SER A 25 -1.43 13.76 10.06
N GLU A 26 -1.81 13.76 8.78
CA GLU A 26 -3.21 13.90 8.33
C GLU A 26 -3.94 12.56 8.25
N THR A 27 -3.20 11.45 8.14
CA THR A 27 -3.79 10.12 7.91
C THR A 27 -4.02 9.40 9.24
N PRO A 28 -5.29 9.10 9.61
CA PRO A 28 -5.56 8.36 10.84
C PRO A 28 -5.06 6.92 10.74
N LEU A 29 -4.69 6.37 11.89
CA LEU A 29 -4.36 4.95 12.01
C LEU A 29 -5.62 4.10 11.81
N TRP A 30 -5.44 2.85 11.39
CA TRP A 30 -6.57 1.92 11.22
C TRP A 30 -7.41 1.75 12.49
N SER A 31 -6.75 1.72 13.65
CA SER A 31 -7.40 1.67 14.97
C SER A 31 -8.27 2.89 15.27
N GLU A 32 -7.98 4.03 14.65
CA GLU A 32 -8.68 5.30 14.84
C GLU A 32 -9.80 5.51 13.82
N CYS A 33 -9.78 4.75 12.71
CA CYS A 33 -10.83 4.77 11.70
C CYS A 33 -12.13 4.17 12.24
N ASP A 34 -13.24 4.89 12.05
CA ASP A 34 -14.58 4.39 12.29
C ASP A 34 -15.02 3.38 11.19
N ARG A 35 -16.19 2.77 11.38
CA ARG A 35 -16.72 1.79 10.41
C ARG A 35 -16.91 2.39 9.02
N SER A 36 -17.34 3.64 8.93
CA SER A 36 -17.58 4.32 7.65
C SER A 36 -16.27 4.46 6.87
N ARG A 37 -15.22 4.97 7.52
CA ARG A 37 -13.89 5.14 6.94
C ARG A 37 -13.26 3.80 6.55
N ARG A 38 -13.38 2.78 7.41
CA ARG A 38 -12.91 1.42 7.08
C ARG A 38 -13.63 0.86 5.86
N THR A 39 -14.95 1.04 5.76
CA THR A 39 -15.77 0.59 4.60
C THR A 39 -15.29 1.25 3.31
N GLU A 40 -15.03 2.55 3.34
CA GLU A 40 -14.53 3.30 2.18
C GLU A 40 -13.15 2.78 1.72
N LEU A 41 -12.21 2.63 2.66
CA LEU A 41 -10.86 2.12 2.38
C LEU A 41 -10.91 0.70 1.81
N LEU A 42 -11.67 -0.20 2.44
CA LEU A 42 -11.82 -1.59 2.00
C LEU A 42 -12.45 -1.68 0.62
N THR A 43 -13.43 -0.82 0.31
CA THR A 43 -14.05 -0.76 -1.02
C THR A 43 -13.01 -0.39 -2.09
N GLN A 44 -12.17 0.62 -1.81
CA GLN A 44 -11.11 1.05 -2.72
C GLN A 44 -10.03 -0.03 -2.88
N TRP A 45 -9.54 -0.60 -1.77
CA TRP A 45 -8.49 -1.62 -1.79
C TRP A 45 -8.94 -2.90 -2.47
N ARG A 46 -10.14 -3.39 -2.14
CA ARG A 46 -10.75 -4.55 -2.78
C ARG A 46 -10.83 -4.37 -4.29
N LYS A 47 -11.30 -3.20 -4.76
CA LYS A 47 -11.37 -2.89 -6.19
C LYS A 47 -9.98 -2.85 -6.84
N ARG A 48 -9.01 -2.19 -6.20
CA ARG A 48 -7.64 -2.04 -6.73
C ARG A 48 -6.92 -3.38 -6.83
N TRP A 49 -7.05 -4.22 -5.82
CA TRP A 49 -6.28 -5.47 -5.69
C TRP A 49 -7.08 -6.73 -6.04
N ARG A 50 -8.35 -6.57 -6.44
CA ARG A 50 -9.28 -7.65 -6.79
C ARG A 50 -9.39 -8.70 -5.69
N TRP A 51 -9.54 -8.25 -4.44
CA TRP A 51 -9.75 -9.17 -3.32
C TRP A 51 -11.11 -9.86 -3.46
N GLU A 52 -11.12 -11.19 -3.31
CA GLU A 52 -12.34 -12.00 -3.37
C GLU A 52 -13.35 -11.67 -2.26
N PRO A 53 -12.95 -11.59 -0.96
CA PRO A 53 -13.88 -11.35 0.14
C PRO A 53 -14.70 -10.08 -0.02
N THR A 54 -15.93 -10.07 0.52
CA THR A 54 -16.77 -8.86 0.53
C THR A 54 -16.24 -7.84 1.54
N VAL A 55 -16.70 -6.59 1.44
CA VAL A 55 -16.32 -5.55 2.42
C VAL A 55 -16.80 -5.92 3.82
N GLU A 56 -17.98 -6.52 3.96
CA GLU A 56 -18.50 -6.98 5.25
C GLU A 56 -17.67 -8.12 5.85
N ASP A 57 -17.23 -9.08 5.02
CA ASP A 57 -16.32 -10.15 5.48
C ASP A 57 -15.01 -9.57 6.03
N LEU A 58 -14.44 -8.59 5.32
CA LEU A 58 -13.21 -7.91 5.73
C LEU A 58 -13.41 -7.07 6.98
N LEU A 59 -14.54 -6.37 7.12
CA LEU A 59 -14.84 -5.61 8.34
C LEU A 59 -14.98 -6.53 9.56
N GLY A 60 -15.59 -7.71 9.39
CA GLY A 60 -15.69 -8.71 10.45
C GLY A 60 -14.36 -9.35 10.81
N GLN A 61 -13.48 -9.57 9.82
CA GLN A 61 -12.18 -10.19 10.04
C GLN A 61 -11.11 -9.23 10.58
N TYR A 62 -11.22 -7.93 10.27
CA TYR A 62 -10.24 -6.89 10.60
C TYR A 62 -10.84 -5.78 11.47
N ASP A 63 -11.59 -6.17 12.51
CA ASP A 63 -12.22 -5.24 13.46
C ASP A 63 -11.22 -4.61 14.45
N GLY A 64 -10.05 -5.22 14.63
CA GLY A 64 -8.98 -4.76 15.51
C GLY A 64 -8.16 -3.58 14.98
N ALA A 65 -6.97 -3.40 15.55
CA ALA A 65 -6.07 -2.28 15.23
C ALA A 65 -5.29 -2.45 13.91
N THR A 66 -5.33 -3.64 13.29
CA THR A 66 -4.51 -3.97 12.13
C THR A 66 -5.36 -4.05 10.87
N PRO A 67 -5.05 -3.28 9.81
CA PRO A 67 -5.75 -3.37 8.53
C PRO A 67 -5.41 -4.69 7.81
N PRO A 68 -6.25 -5.11 6.85
CA PRO A 68 -5.89 -6.19 5.93
C PRO A 68 -4.66 -5.85 5.12
N ALA A 69 -3.66 -6.73 5.16
CA ALA A 69 -2.47 -6.66 4.34
C ALA A 69 -2.44 -7.86 3.39
N PHE A 70 -2.84 -7.64 2.14
CA PHE A 70 -2.68 -8.62 1.07
C PHE A 70 -1.58 -8.15 0.13
N ALA A 71 -0.40 -8.73 0.25
CA ALA A 71 0.68 -8.51 -0.70
C ALA A 71 0.40 -9.33 -1.98
N PRO A 72 0.50 -8.73 -3.18
CA PRO A 72 0.44 -9.51 -4.42
C PRO A 72 1.59 -10.53 -4.46
N ARG A 73 1.28 -11.81 -4.72
CA ARG A 73 2.30 -12.84 -4.94
C ARG A 73 2.73 -12.82 -6.41
N MET A 74 4.00 -12.54 -6.66
CA MET A 74 4.61 -12.75 -7.97
C MET A 74 4.82 -14.25 -8.21
N ILE A 75 4.16 -14.80 -9.22
CA ILE A 75 4.25 -16.23 -9.61
C ILE A 75 4.74 -16.31 -11.06
N GLY A 76 5.58 -17.30 -11.35
CA GLY A 76 6.20 -17.47 -12.66
C GLY A 76 7.30 -18.52 -12.61
N HIS A 77 7.76 -19.00 -13.77
CA HIS A 77 8.81 -20.02 -13.87
C HIS A 77 10.17 -19.53 -13.32
N ARG A 78 11.11 -20.47 -13.12
CA ARG A 78 12.50 -20.14 -12.80
C ARG A 78 13.06 -19.22 -13.90
N GLY A 79 13.76 -18.15 -13.52
CA GLY A 79 14.28 -17.16 -14.47
C GLY A 79 13.30 -16.06 -14.92
N SER A 80 12.01 -16.13 -14.56
CA SER A 80 10.98 -15.17 -14.98
C SER A 80 11.05 -13.78 -14.32
N GLY A 81 12.14 -13.45 -13.62
CA GLY A 81 12.32 -12.11 -13.03
C GLY A 81 11.45 -11.78 -11.80
N LYS A 82 10.81 -12.76 -11.15
CA LYS A 82 10.07 -12.56 -9.88
C LYS A 82 10.89 -11.89 -8.77
N THR A 83 12.21 -12.00 -8.85
CA THR A 83 13.15 -11.29 -7.99
C THR A 83 14.10 -10.58 -8.95
N SER A 84 14.19 -9.25 -8.84
CA SER A 84 15.21 -8.52 -9.59
C SER A 84 16.57 -9.00 -9.11
N ARG A 85 17.45 -9.43 -10.02
CA ARG A 85 18.82 -9.76 -9.65
C ARG A 85 19.49 -8.44 -9.27
N PRO A 86 20.15 -8.32 -8.10
CA PRO A 86 21.15 -7.27 -7.95
C PRO A 86 22.20 -7.52 -9.03
N VAL A 87 22.27 -6.63 -10.02
CA VAL A 87 23.45 -6.52 -10.88
C VAL A 87 24.56 -6.07 -9.95
N LEU A 88 25.43 -7.01 -9.55
CA LEU A 88 26.72 -6.67 -8.97
C LEU A 88 27.44 -5.87 -10.04
N ASN A 89 27.50 -4.53 -9.91
CA ASN A 89 28.30 -3.70 -10.77
C ASN A 89 29.76 -4.16 -10.59
N VAL A 90 30.30 -4.86 -11.60
CA VAL A 90 31.68 -5.37 -11.62
C VAL A 90 32.70 -4.24 -11.81
N GLN A 91 32.26 -2.98 -11.94
CA GLN A 91 33.12 -1.82 -12.15
C GLN A 91 33.49 -1.12 -10.85
N SER A 92 34.12 -1.85 -9.94
CA SER A 92 34.91 -1.28 -8.84
C SER A 92 36.31 -1.87 -8.90
N THR A 93 37.07 -1.46 -9.91
CA THR A 93 38.53 -1.54 -9.99
C THR A 93 39.01 -0.43 -10.90
#